data_AF-A0A0G3H3U9-F1
#
_entry.id   AF-A0A0G3H3U9-F1
#
_cell.length_a   1.000
_cell.length_b   1.000
_cell.length_c   1.000
_cell.angle_alpha   90.00
_cell.angle_beta   90.00
_cell.angle_gamma   90.00
#
_symmetry.space_group_name_H-M   'P 1'
#
loop_
_entity.id
_entity.type
_entity.pdbx_description
1 polymer ?
#
loop_
_entity_poly.entity_id
_entity_poly.type
_entity_poly.pdbx_seq_one_letter_code
_entity_poly.pdbx_strand_id
1 'polypeptide(L)'
;MKNIVFDVRDFGGQPHADDVLVLWSPDLRGSVSRPDGVVAPYVRRVPISGGSARVADVEPGRLCVRLERCHAGATDIVTVTVPSGSGDVSFRQLLEASVPYEEPVITRVSELAATASVAADRAQRDAELASSARGAAVATAAASARDTANAIRSEISGLSEQARRASESAGTHETRARGHADRAASAAADAVARAVNQLKGAAPAAFDTLAEIADRIKAGGSLESELLRKIAEKASNADFQTLKTRVDRLGISAVSGLVSALAGKADASHRHSASDLTEATPNVIHNWLVKRDAAGRAQVAAPAGSTDIANKGYVDAKHMVLGPASGGSGVTARKTGRLVMVRVEGATAGNKGTLPAGYRPISTVDFFLTNPNSRSYPGWCNILTDGTVFVNFSNSSGSNSGYGVVTYISDS
;
A
#
# COMPACT_ATOMS: atom_id res chain seq x y z
N MET A 1 39.22 -52.48 56.17
CA MET A 1 39.10 -51.32 57.09
C MET A 1 40.09 -50.27 56.63
N LYS A 2 39.73 -48.99 56.74
CA LYS A 2 40.57 -47.86 56.32
C LYS A 2 41.16 -47.18 57.55
N ASN A 3 42.36 -46.61 57.40
CA ASN A 3 42.87 -45.68 58.40
C ASN A 3 42.51 -44.27 57.95
N ILE A 4 41.78 -43.53 58.78
CA ILE A 4 41.43 -42.15 58.48
C ILE A 4 42.52 -41.25 59.03
N VAL A 5 43.16 -40.49 58.15
CA VAL A 5 44.13 -39.46 58.52
C VAL A 5 43.41 -38.13 58.56
N PHE A 6 43.44 -37.48 59.72
CA PHE A 6 42.81 -36.20 59.97
C PHE A 6 43.89 -35.14 60.22
N ASP A 7 43.75 -33.98 59.59
CA ASP A 7 44.56 -32.78 59.85
C ASP A 7 43.62 -31.59 60.09
N VAL A 8 43.78 -30.90 61.21
CA VAL A 8 42.98 -29.71 61.57
C VAL A 8 43.12 -28.61 60.52
N ARG A 9 44.26 -28.53 59.82
CA ARG A 9 44.53 -27.53 58.78
C ARG A 9 43.66 -27.74 57.54
N ASP A 10 43.14 -28.94 57.32
CA ASP A 10 42.20 -29.20 56.21
C ASP A 10 40.90 -28.40 56.34
N PHE A 11 40.61 -27.85 57.52
CA PHE A 11 39.43 -27.05 57.85
C PHE A 11 39.74 -25.57 58.10
N GLY A 12 40.99 -25.13 57.82
CA GLY A 12 41.42 -23.76 58.09
C GLY A 12 41.59 -23.43 59.57
N GLY A 13 41.66 -24.44 60.46
CA GLY A 13 41.83 -24.26 61.90
C GLY A 13 43.29 -24.21 62.38
N GLN A 14 43.52 -23.63 63.57
CA GLN A 14 44.82 -23.68 64.27
C GLN A 14 44.82 -24.79 65.34
N PRO A 15 45.84 -25.68 65.36
CA PRO A 15 45.86 -26.83 66.26
C PRO A 15 46.11 -26.43 67.72
N HIS A 16 45.31 -26.97 68.64
CA HIS A 16 45.46 -26.80 70.09
C HIS A 16 45.70 -28.15 70.78
N ALA A 17 46.37 -28.11 71.95
CA ALA A 17 46.76 -29.31 72.70
C ALA A 17 45.56 -30.12 73.25
N ASP A 18 44.40 -29.48 73.38
CA ASP A 18 43.17 -30.08 73.94
C ASP A 18 42.15 -30.52 72.87
N ASP A 19 42.52 -30.46 71.59
CA ASP A 19 41.63 -30.82 70.48
C ASP A 19 41.33 -32.33 70.47
N VAL A 20 40.05 -32.67 70.33
CA VAL A 20 39.60 -34.07 70.28
C VAL A 20 38.73 -34.30 69.05
N LEU A 21 39.13 -35.28 68.24
CA LEU A 21 38.32 -35.79 67.15
C LEU A 21 37.33 -36.83 67.68
N VAL A 22 36.04 -36.61 67.45
CA VAL A 22 34.97 -37.50 67.88
C VAL A 22 34.31 -38.12 66.67
N LEU A 23 34.33 -39.45 66.58
CA LEU A 23 33.78 -40.19 65.45
C LEU A 23 32.81 -41.27 65.93
N TRP A 24 31.71 -41.46 65.21
CA TRP A 24 30.76 -42.55 65.48
C TRP A 24 30.01 -42.94 64.21
N SER A 25 29.48 -44.15 64.17
CA SER A 25 28.51 -44.55 63.14
C SER A 25 27.16 -43.89 63.42
N PRO A 26 26.49 -43.23 62.46
CA PRO A 26 25.15 -42.69 62.70
C PRO A 26 24.10 -43.78 62.97
N ASP A 27 24.22 -44.92 62.29
CA ASP A 27 23.23 -46.00 62.30
C ASP A 27 23.88 -47.33 62.72
N LEU A 28 23.10 -48.24 63.31
CA LEU A 28 23.52 -49.63 63.52
C LEU A 28 23.57 -50.34 62.16
N ARG A 29 24.72 -50.92 61.80
CA ARG A 29 24.87 -51.64 60.52
C ARG A 29 25.68 -52.93 60.69
N GLY A 30 25.55 -53.86 59.75
CA GLY A 30 26.40 -55.06 59.69
C GLY A 30 27.87 -54.69 59.51
N SER A 31 28.75 -55.40 60.21
CA SER A 31 30.19 -55.24 60.07
C SER A 31 30.67 -55.89 58.77
N VAL A 32 31.47 -55.16 58.00
CA VAL A 32 32.09 -55.66 56.77
C VAL A 32 33.33 -56.51 57.11
N SER A 33 33.95 -56.27 58.27
CA SER A 33 35.15 -57.01 58.71
C SER A 33 34.83 -58.25 59.56
N ARG A 34 33.62 -58.34 60.13
CA ARG A 34 33.14 -59.44 60.96
C ARG A 34 31.78 -59.92 60.43
N PRO A 35 31.70 -61.10 59.78
CA PRO A 35 30.48 -61.60 59.14
C PRO A 35 29.24 -61.66 60.05
N ASP A 36 29.43 -61.91 61.36
CA ASP A 36 28.36 -61.95 62.37
C ASP A 36 28.40 -60.73 63.32
N GLY A 37 29.16 -59.69 62.98
CA GLY A 37 29.35 -58.49 63.80
C GLY A 37 28.46 -57.32 63.37
N VAL A 38 28.27 -56.36 64.28
CA VAL A 38 27.60 -55.09 64.00
C VAL A 38 28.51 -53.90 64.34
N VAL A 39 28.45 -52.86 63.52
CA VAL A 39 28.99 -51.54 63.81
C VAL A 39 27.88 -50.73 64.47
N ALA A 40 28.00 -50.57 65.79
CA ALA A 40 27.08 -49.76 66.59
C ALA A 40 27.46 -48.27 66.54
N PRO A 41 26.52 -47.36 66.89
CA PRO A 41 26.78 -45.93 67.06
C PRO A 41 27.61 -45.64 68.33
N TYR A 42 28.79 -46.27 68.42
CA TYR A 42 29.73 -46.10 69.52
C TYR A 42 30.63 -44.90 69.25
N VAL A 43 30.72 -44.00 70.23
CA VAL A 43 31.52 -42.78 70.14
C VAL A 43 32.99 -43.08 70.43
N ARG A 44 33.84 -42.91 69.42
CA ARG A 44 35.29 -42.98 69.55
C ARG A 44 35.86 -41.57 69.66
N ARG A 45 36.52 -41.28 70.77
CA ARG A 45 37.22 -40.02 71.02
C ARG A 45 38.71 -40.25 70.78
N VAL A 46 39.30 -39.47 69.89
CA VAL A 46 40.71 -39.59 69.50
C VAL A 46 41.39 -38.23 69.76
N PRO A 47 42.34 -38.14 70.71
CA PRO A 47 43.07 -36.91 70.95
C PRO A 47 43.91 -36.56 69.72
N ILE A 48 43.93 -35.28 69.37
CA ILE A 48 44.71 -34.75 68.25
C ILE A 48 46.06 -34.29 68.80
N SER A 49 47.17 -34.75 68.21
CA SER A 49 48.53 -34.36 68.61
C SER A 49 49.22 -33.63 67.47
N GLY A 50 49.75 -32.43 67.73
CA GLY A 50 50.43 -31.62 66.71
C GLY A 50 49.55 -31.18 65.54
N GLY A 51 48.22 -31.21 65.70
CA GLY A 51 47.24 -30.87 64.67
C GLY A 51 46.81 -32.02 63.77
N SER A 52 47.30 -33.24 63.98
CA SER A 52 46.89 -34.42 63.23
C SER A 52 46.44 -35.56 64.14
N ALA A 53 45.52 -36.38 63.63
CA ALA A 53 45.09 -37.61 64.27
C ALA A 53 44.99 -38.73 63.23
N ARG A 54 45.34 -39.95 63.64
CA ARG A 54 45.18 -41.15 62.81
C ARG A 54 44.21 -42.11 63.50
N VAL A 55 43.09 -42.37 62.86
CA VAL A 55 42.07 -43.30 63.37
C VAL A 55 42.22 -44.60 62.59
N ALA A 56 42.81 -45.60 63.24
CA ALA A 56 43.00 -46.91 62.63
C ALA A 56 41.69 -47.73 62.60
N ASP A 57 41.61 -48.62 61.61
CA ASP A 57 40.59 -49.67 61.52
C ASP A 57 39.14 -49.16 61.48
N VAL A 58 38.87 -48.12 60.69
CA VAL A 58 37.51 -47.63 60.47
C VAL A 58 36.81 -48.48 59.42
N GLU A 59 35.61 -48.95 59.75
CA GLU A 59 34.80 -49.75 58.84
C GLU A 59 34.18 -48.90 57.71
N PRO A 60 34.06 -49.45 56.49
CA PRO A 60 33.35 -48.80 55.40
C PRO A 60 31.90 -48.45 55.77
N GLY A 61 31.37 -47.39 55.16
CA GLY A 61 30.02 -46.88 55.39
C GLY A 61 29.99 -45.49 56.03
N ARG A 62 28.79 -45.04 56.39
CA ARG A 62 28.57 -43.69 56.94
C ARG A 62 29.29 -43.50 58.27
N LEU A 63 29.93 -42.36 58.44
CA LEU A 63 30.66 -41.97 59.64
C LEU A 63 30.34 -40.51 59.95
N CYS A 64 29.88 -40.25 61.17
CA CYS A 64 29.77 -38.92 61.70
C CYS A 64 31.07 -38.53 62.38
N VAL A 65 31.54 -37.32 62.08
CA VAL A 65 32.77 -36.75 62.62
C VAL A 65 32.45 -35.37 63.18
N ARG A 66 32.92 -35.12 64.40
CA ARG A 66 32.81 -33.83 65.08
C ARG A 66 34.13 -33.48 65.72
N LEU A 67 34.50 -32.21 65.65
CA LEU A 67 35.60 -31.65 66.43
C LEU A 67 35.05 -31.10 67.74
N GLU A 68 35.61 -31.56 68.86
CA GLU A 68 35.31 -31.00 70.17
C GLU A 68 36.50 -30.18 70.67
N ARG A 69 36.19 -29.05 71.33
CA ARG A 69 37.15 -28.11 71.94
C ARG A 69 38.10 -27.39 70.96
N CYS A 70 37.84 -27.53 69.66
CA CYS A 70 38.58 -26.87 68.60
C CYS A 70 38.24 -25.37 68.53
N HIS A 71 39.27 -24.52 68.59
CA HIS A 71 39.14 -23.06 68.47
C HIS A 71 38.90 -22.57 67.02
N ALA A 72 38.60 -23.49 66.09
CA ALA A 72 38.43 -23.22 64.66
C ALA A 72 36.96 -23.00 64.21
N GLY A 73 36.00 -22.83 65.13
CA GLY A 73 34.61 -22.49 64.80
C GLY A 73 33.76 -23.59 64.14
N ALA A 74 34.36 -24.68 63.66
CA ALA A 74 33.63 -25.83 63.11
C ALA A 74 33.20 -26.80 64.23
N THR A 75 32.04 -26.54 64.83
CA THR A 75 31.42 -27.42 65.85
C THR A 75 30.32 -28.34 65.30
N ASP A 76 29.97 -28.17 64.02
CA ASP A 76 28.92 -28.94 63.36
C ASP A 76 29.36 -30.39 63.07
N ILE A 77 28.39 -31.29 63.11
CA ILE A 77 28.57 -32.70 62.82
C ILE A 77 28.66 -32.88 61.30
N VAL A 78 29.77 -33.40 60.81
CA VAL A 78 29.97 -33.72 59.40
C VAL A 78 29.72 -35.21 59.19
N THR A 79 28.84 -35.57 58.26
CA THR A 79 28.66 -36.96 57.84
C THR A 79 29.41 -37.24 56.55
N VAL A 80 30.34 -38.18 56.59
CA VAL A 80 31.09 -38.65 55.43
C VAL A 80 30.84 -40.14 55.18
N THR A 81 31.18 -40.63 53.99
CA THR A 81 31.10 -42.06 53.65
C THR A 81 32.50 -42.63 53.50
N VAL A 82 32.87 -43.57 54.37
CA VAL A 82 34.16 -44.27 54.31
C VAL A 82 34.09 -45.34 53.21
N PRO A 83 34.98 -45.32 52.19
CA PRO A 83 34.95 -46.30 51.11
C PRO A 83 35.47 -47.67 51.55
N SER A 84 35.11 -48.70 50.80
CA SER A 84 35.61 -50.07 50.98
C SER A 84 37.11 -50.19 50.68
N GLY A 85 37.76 -51.22 51.24
CA GLY A 85 39.17 -51.53 51.01
C GLY A 85 40.10 -51.31 52.22
N SER A 86 41.41 -51.44 52.00
CA SER A 86 42.48 -51.22 52.97
C SER A 86 43.33 -49.99 52.61
N GLY A 87 44.15 -49.52 53.55
CA GLY A 87 45.04 -48.35 53.38
C GLY A 87 44.52 -47.07 54.02
N ASP A 88 45.30 -46.00 53.87
CA ASP A 88 45.02 -44.70 54.49
C ASP A 88 44.15 -43.84 53.55
N VAL A 89 43.21 -43.08 54.10
CA VAL A 89 42.38 -42.10 53.39
C VAL A 89 42.36 -40.80 54.19
N SER A 90 42.57 -39.65 53.53
CA SER A 90 42.50 -38.37 54.24
C SER A 90 41.06 -37.94 54.43
N PHE A 91 40.77 -37.23 55.53
CA PHE A 91 39.41 -36.76 55.79
C PHE A 91 38.94 -35.72 54.75
N ARG A 92 39.86 -34.94 54.15
CA ARG A 92 39.57 -34.09 52.97
C ARG A 92 39.00 -34.89 51.79
N GLN A 93 39.60 -36.03 51.46
CA GLN A 93 39.12 -36.87 50.35
C GLN A 93 37.70 -37.41 50.61
N LEU A 94 37.39 -37.72 51.88
CA LEU A 94 36.05 -38.17 52.27
C LEU A 94 35.01 -37.05 52.16
N LEU A 95 35.41 -35.80 52.42
CA LEU A 95 34.56 -34.61 52.25
C LEU A 95 34.28 -34.30 50.78
N GLU A 96 35.32 -34.26 49.95
CA GLU A 96 35.17 -34.00 48.50
C GLU A 96 34.24 -35.02 47.85
N ALA A 97 34.34 -36.30 48.23
CA ALA A 97 33.47 -37.35 47.73
C ALA A 97 32.01 -37.26 48.23
N SER A 98 31.73 -36.47 49.28
CA SER A 98 30.40 -36.35 49.88
C SER A 98 29.57 -35.16 49.36
N VAL A 99 30.14 -34.34 48.47
CA VAL A 99 29.42 -33.25 47.80
C VAL A 99 28.74 -33.78 46.52
N PRO A 100 27.40 -33.82 46.43
CA PRO A 100 26.72 -34.26 45.21
C PRO A 100 26.87 -33.20 44.09
N TYR A 101 27.30 -33.65 42.91
CA TYR A 101 27.29 -32.88 41.67
C TYR A 101 26.02 -33.26 40.87
N GLU A 102 25.10 -32.31 40.67
CA GLU A 102 23.91 -32.46 39.81
C GLU A 102 24.11 -31.65 38.50
N GLU A 103 23.93 -32.29 37.33
CA GLU A 103 24.02 -31.61 36.02
C GLU A 103 22.67 -31.01 35.55
N PRO A 104 22.63 -29.80 34.92
CA PRO A 104 21.36 -29.11 34.60
C PRO A 104 20.84 -29.23 33.14
N VAL A 105 21.31 -30.16 32.28
CA VAL A 105 21.18 -29.96 30.80
C VAL A 105 19.94 -30.58 30.11
N ILE A 106 19.18 -31.50 30.72
CA ILE A 106 18.14 -32.26 30.00
C ILE A 106 16.82 -31.47 29.76
N THR A 107 16.50 -30.48 30.60
CA THR A 107 15.23 -29.71 30.49
C THR A 107 15.23 -28.70 29.35
N ARG A 108 16.36 -28.06 29.03
CA ARG A 108 16.37 -26.98 28.03
C ARG A 108 16.25 -27.48 26.60
N VAL A 109 16.84 -28.62 26.29
CA VAL A 109 16.78 -29.23 24.94
C VAL A 109 15.36 -29.73 24.64
N SER A 110 14.68 -30.32 25.63
CA SER A 110 13.30 -30.78 25.48
C SER A 110 12.32 -29.61 25.32
N GLU A 111 12.50 -28.51 26.06
CA GLU A 111 11.73 -27.26 25.87
C GLU A 111 11.93 -26.65 24.47
N LEU A 112 13.18 -26.64 23.98
CA LEU A 112 13.50 -26.14 22.64
C LEU A 112 12.87 -27.01 21.55
N ALA A 113 12.88 -28.34 21.70
CA ALA A 113 12.24 -29.26 20.77
C ALA A 113 10.71 -29.08 20.76
N ALA A 114 10.07 -28.90 21.92
CA ALA A 114 8.64 -28.61 22.01
C ALA A 114 8.29 -27.27 21.34
N THR A 115 9.11 -26.24 21.56
CA THR A 115 8.94 -24.92 20.93
C THR A 115 9.09 -25.00 19.40
N ALA A 116 10.05 -25.77 18.91
CA ALA A 116 10.26 -25.99 17.48
C ALA A 116 9.07 -26.72 16.82
N SER A 117 8.49 -27.73 17.49
CA SER A 117 7.30 -28.43 16.97
C SER A 117 6.10 -27.48 16.84
N VAL A 118 5.83 -26.67 17.86
CA VAL A 118 4.73 -25.69 17.83
C VAL A 118 4.95 -24.64 16.74
N ALA A 119 6.21 -24.22 16.51
CA ALA A 119 6.55 -23.31 15.43
C ALA A 119 6.32 -23.95 14.04
N ALA A 120 6.65 -25.23 13.87
CA ALA A 120 6.41 -25.96 12.63
C ALA A 120 4.90 -26.09 12.32
N ASP A 121 4.08 -26.43 13.31
CA ASP A 121 2.62 -26.56 13.14
C ASP A 121 1.94 -25.21 12.82
N ARG A 122 2.47 -24.11 13.37
CA ARG A 122 2.02 -22.76 13.02
C ARG A 122 2.39 -22.42 11.57
N ALA A 123 3.62 -22.70 11.17
CA ALA A 123 4.08 -22.47 9.80
C ALA A 123 3.27 -23.27 8.77
N GLN A 124 2.90 -24.52 9.07
CA GLN A 124 2.04 -25.33 8.21
C GLN A 124 0.64 -24.73 8.07
N ARG A 125 0.00 -24.35 9.19
CA ARG A 125 -1.32 -23.69 9.16
C ARG A 125 -1.29 -22.36 8.41
N ASP A 126 -0.25 -21.57 8.61
CA ASP A 126 -0.08 -20.30 7.88
C ASP A 126 0.08 -20.55 6.37
N ALA A 127 0.79 -21.61 5.97
CA ALA A 127 0.92 -21.99 4.57
C ALA A 127 -0.41 -22.45 3.94
N GLU A 128 -1.24 -23.20 4.68
CA GLU A 128 -2.59 -23.65 4.27
C GLU A 128 -3.59 -22.48 4.18
N LEU A 129 -3.53 -21.54 5.12
CA LEU A 129 -4.33 -20.32 5.06
C LEU A 129 -3.91 -19.46 3.87
N ALA A 130 -2.60 -19.35 3.60
CA ALA A 130 -2.09 -18.62 2.45
C ALA A 130 -2.47 -19.28 1.11
N SER A 131 -2.48 -20.62 1.01
CA SER A 131 -2.94 -21.32 -0.20
C SER A 131 -4.44 -21.13 -0.42
N SER A 132 -5.24 -21.22 0.64
CA SER A 132 -6.70 -21.01 0.59
C SER A 132 -7.05 -19.57 0.21
N ALA A 133 -6.37 -18.58 0.80
CA ALA A 133 -6.55 -17.17 0.47
C ALA A 133 -6.20 -16.87 -1.00
N ARG A 134 -5.13 -17.48 -1.52
CA ARG A 134 -4.78 -17.40 -2.96
C ARG A 134 -5.87 -18.01 -3.84
N GLY A 135 -6.42 -19.17 -3.47
CA GLY A 135 -7.53 -19.79 -4.20
C GLY A 135 -8.78 -18.90 -4.27
N ALA A 136 -9.17 -18.30 -3.14
CA ALA A 136 -10.30 -17.38 -3.07
C ALA A 136 -10.08 -16.11 -3.91
N ALA A 137 -8.87 -15.56 -3.89
CA ALA A 137 -8.50 -14.39 -4.70
C ALA A 137 -8.58 -14.70 -6.21
N VAL A 138 -8.08 -15.87 -6.64
CA VAL A 138 -8.17 -16.32 -8.04
C VAL A 138 -9.62 -16.53 -8.47
N ALA A 139 -10.45 -17.15 -7.62
CA ALA A 139 -11.88 -17.34 -7.91
C ALA A 139 -12.62 -16.00 -8.06
N THR A 140 -12.33 -15.04 -7.17
CA THR A 140 -12.91 -13.69 -7.22
C THR A 140 -12.48 -12.95 -8.49
N ALA A 141 -11.20 -13.02 -8.85
CA ALA A 141 -10.69 -12.44 -10.10
C ALA A 141 -11.34 -13.06 -11.33
N ALA A 142 -11.53 -14.38 -11.35
CA ALA A 142 -12.20 -15.09 -12.44
C ALA A 142 -13.69 -14.69 -12.58
N ALA A 143 -14.40 -14.48 -11.47
CA ALA A 143 -15.79 -14.01 -11.48
C ALA A 143 -15.88 -12.59 -12.08
N SER A 144 -15.06 -11.66 -11.57
CA SER A 144 -15.01 -10.28 -12.08
C SER A 144 -14.66 -10.20 -13.57
N ALA A 145 -13.74 -11.06 -14.04
CA ALA A 145 -13.41 -11.15 -15.46
C ALA A 145 -14.60 -11.61 -16.31
N ARG A 146 -15.41 -12.57 -15.83
CA ARG A 146 -16.63 -13.02 -16.53
C ARG A 146 -17.70 -11.94 -16.58
N ASP A 147 -17.90 -11.22 -15.48
CA ASP A 147 -18.89 -10.13 -15.42
C ASP A 147 -18.52 -9.00 -16.39
N THR A 148 -17.23 -8.64 -16.43
CA THR A 148 -16.70 -7.65 -17.38
C THR A 148 -16.89 -8.12 -18.82
N ALA A 149 -16.59 -9.39 -19.12
CA ALA A 149 -16.77 -9.95 -20.46
C ALA A 149 -18.24 -9.96 -20.91
N ASN A 150 -19.18 -10.22 -19.98
CA ASN A 150 -20.61 -10.17 -20.27
C ASN A 150 -21.11 -8.73 -20.50
N ALA A 151 -20.63 -7.77 -19.72
CA ALA A 151 -20.93 -6.35 -19.92
C ALA A 151 -20.46 -5.85 -21.30
N ILE A 152 -19.21 -6.14 -21.66
CA ILE A 152 -18.65 -5.81 -22.98
C ILE A 152 -19.48 -6.43 -24.10
N ARG A 153 -19.89 -7.70 -23.97
CA ARG A 153 -20.71 -8.37 -24.99
C ARG A 153 -22.07 -7.69 -25.16
N SER A 154 -22.71 -7.27 -24.07
CA SER A 154 -23.98 -6.55 -24.11
C SER A 154 -23.84 -5.19 -24.79
N GLU A 155 -22.76 -4.45 -24.48
CA GLU A 155 -22.48 -3.16 -25.08
C GLU A 155 -22.21 -3.28 -26.58
N ILE A 156 -21.38 -4.25 -27.00
CA ILE A 156 -21.10 -4.53 -28.41
C ILE A 156 -22.39 -4.86 -29.16
N SER A 157 -23.29 -5.67 -28.58
CA SER A 157 -24.59 -5.98 -29.19
C SER A 157 -25.45 -4.73 -29.35
N GLY A 158 -25.44 -3.83 -28.35
CA GLY A 158 -26.16 -2.57 -28.41
C GLY A 158 -25.62 -1.63 -29.48
N LEU A 159 -24.29 -1.49 -29.57
CA LEU A 159 -23.62 -0.69 -30.59
C LEU A 159 -23.83 -1.25 -32.00
N SER A 160 -23.83 -2.58 -32.17
CA SER A 160 -24.11 -3.22 -33.45
C SER A 160 -25.53 -2.93 -33.95
N GLU A 161 -26.52 -2.98 -33.06
CA GLU A 161 -27.91 -2.64 -33.41
C GLU A 161 -28.09 -1.15 -33.72
N GLN A 162 -27.42 -0.26 -32.98
CA GLN A 162 -27.40 1.18 -33.29
C GLN A 162 -26.77 1.45 -34.66
N ALA A 163 -25.64 0.80 -34.96
CA ALA A 163 -24.98 0.89 -36.25
C ALA A 163 -25.88 0.41 -37.40
N ARG A 164 -26.61 -0.70 -37.20
CA ARG A 164 -27.59 -1.21 -38.18
C ARG A 164 -28.69 -0.19 -38.46
N ARG A 165 -29.29 0.39 -37.42
CA ARG A 165 -30.34 1.43 -37.57
C ARG A 165 -29.83 2.68 -38.28
N ALA A 166 -28.61 3.13 -37.95
CA ALA A 166 -28.00 4.27 -38.61
C ALA A 166 -27.76 4.00 -40.10
N SER A 167 -27.31 2.79 -40.45
CA SER A 167 -27.13 2.35 -41.85
C SER A 167 -28.46 2.33 -42.62
N GLU A 168 -29.53 1.79 -42.01
CA GLU A 168 -30.87 1.77 -42.61
C GLU A 168 -31.40 3.21 -42.82
N SER A 169 -31.26 4.08 -41.83
CA SER A 169 -31.65 5.49 -41.94
C SER A 169 -30.88 6.19 -43.06
N ALA A 170 -29.56 5.98 -43.16
CA ALA A 170 -28.74 6.52 -44.24
C ALA A 170 -29.24 6.08 -45.62
N GLY A 171 -29.58 4.80 -45.79
CA GLY A 171 -30.17 4.28 -47.04
C GLY A 171 -31.51 4.92 -47.40
N THR A 172 -32.36 5.21 -46.40
CA THR A 172 -33.62 5.95 -46.65
C THR A 172 -33.38 7.40 -47.06
N HIS A 173 -32.39 8.08 -46.47
CA HIS A 173 -32.02 9.44 -46.84
C HIS A 173 -31.45 9.50 -48.26
N GLU A 174 -30.61 8.54 -48.64
CA GLU A 174 -30.09 8.41 -50.01
C GLU A 174 -31.24 8.24 -51.02
N THR A 175 -32.20 7.38 -50.73
CA THR A 175 -33.36 7.13 -51.60
C THR A 175 -34.23 8.37 -51.75
N ARG A 176 -34.47 9.10 -50.65
CA ARG A 176 -35.22 10.38 -50.67
C ARG A 176 -34.46 11.44 -51.46
N ALA A 177 -33.14 11.55 -51.28
CA ALA A 177 -32.31 12.51 -52.00
C ALA A 177 -32.34 12.25 -53.52
N ARG A 178 -32.24 10.98 -53.96
CA ARG A 178 -32.42 10.60 -55.37
C ARG A 178 -33.80 11.02 -55.89
N GLY A 179 -34.86 10.71 -55.16
CA GLY A 179 -36.21 11.12 -55.54
C GLY A 179 -36.41 12.64 -55.63
N HIS A 180 -35.73 13.42 -54.80
CA HIS A 180 -35.74 14.89 -54.91
C HIS A 180 -34.96 15.38 -56.13
N ALA A 181 -33.81 14.77 -56.44
CA ALA A 181 -33.01 15.09 -57.62
C ALA A 181 -33.80 14.80 -58.91
N ASP A 182 -34.46 13.64 -59.01
CA ASP A 182 -35.26 13.26 -60.17
C ASP A 182 -36.44 14.22 -60.39
N ARG A 183 -37.15 14.59 -59.31
CA ARG A 183 -38.24 15.58 -59.39
C ARG A 183 -37.74 16.95 -59.83
N ALA A 184 -36.56 17.38 -59.36
CA ALA A 184 -35.96 18.64 -59.78
C ALA A 184 -35.57 18.61 -61.26
N ALA A 185 -35.02 17.48 -61.74
CA ALA A 185 -34.71 17.28 -63.15
C ALA A 185 -35.96 17.33 -64.04
N SER A 186 -37.05 16.63 -63.64
CA SER A 186 -38.32 16.68 -64.36
C SER A 186 -38.93 18.09 -64.35
N ALA A 187 -38.93 18.78 -63.21
CA ALA A 187 -39.45 20.15 -63.11
C ALA A 187 -38.65 21.13 -63.99
N ALA A 188 -37.33 20.96 -64.09
CA ALA A 188 -36.49 21.74 -64.98
C ALA A 188 -36.81 21.45 -66.45
N ALA A 189 -36.98 20.18 -66.82
CA ALA A 189 -37.38 19.78 -68.17
C ALA A 189 -38.75 20.38 -68.55
N ASP A 190 -39.73 20.34 -67.65
CA ASP A 190 -41.05 20.94 -67.84
C ASP A 190 -41.00 22.46 -67.95
N ALA A 191 -40.15 23.12 -67.16
CA ALA A 191 -39.93 24.57 -67.26
C ALA A 191 -39.34 24.96 -68.62
N VAL A 192 -38.34 24.21 -69.11
CA VAL A 192 -37.76 24.40 -70.45
C VAL A 192 -38.82 24.15 -71.53
N ALA A 193 -39.59 23.07 -71.43
CA ALA A 193 -40.65 22.77 -72.39
C ALA A 193 -41.72 23.87 -72.44
N ARG A 194 -42.11 24.42 -71.28
CA ARG A 194 -43.02 25.59 -71.19
C ARG A 194 -42.41 26.83 -71.83
N ALA A 195 -41.15 27.14 -71.55
CA ALA A 195 -40.45 28.27 -72.15
C ALA A 195 -40.35 28.14 -73.69
N VAL A 196 -40.02 26.94 -74.19
CA VAL A 196 -40.01 26.63 -75.63
C VAL A 196 -41.40 26.79 -76.24
N ASN A 197 -42.45 26.31 -75.59
CA ASN A 197 -43.81 26.45 -76.08
C ASN A 197 -44.31 27.92 -76.03
N GLN A 198 -43.89 28.70 -75.04
CA GLN A 198 -44.14 30.15 -75.02
C GLN A 198 -43.39 30.87 -76.15
N LEU A 199 -42.15 30.50 -76.44
CA LEU A 199 -41.44 31.01 -77.61
C LEU A 199 -42.16 30.65 -78.93
N LYS A 200 -42.81 29.49 -78.99
CA LYS A 200 -43.58 29.06 -80.17
C LYS A 200 -44.97 29.68 -80.25
N GLY A 201 -45.62 30.02 -79.13
CA GLY A 201 -47.04 30.41 -79.08
C GLY A 201 -47.35 31.82 -78.59
N ALA A 202 -46.40 32.52 -77.95
CA ALA A 202 -46.58 33.83 -77.32
C ALA A 202 -45.42 34.80 -77.64
N ALA A 203 -45.04 34.88 -78.90
CA ALA A 203 -43.96 35.74 -79.36
C ALA A 203 -44.35 37.23 -79.18
N PRO A 204 -43.63 38.05 -78.36
CA PRO A 204 -43.88 39.48 -78.22
C PRO A 204 -43.59 40.23 -79.53
N ALA A 205 -44.07 41.48 -79.68
CA ALA A 205 -43.99 42.33 -80.89
C ALA A 205 -42.60 42.48 -81.56
N ALA A 206 -41.52 41.97 -80.97
CA ALA A 206 -40.25 41.78 -81.66
C ALA A 206 -40.28 40.67 -82.73
N PHE A 207 -41.21 39.70 -82.65
CA PHE A 207 -41.47 38.68 -83.67
C PHE A 207 -42.60 39.05 -84.64
N ASP A 208 -43.21 40.22 -84.44
CA ASP A 208 -43.94 40.94 -85.49
C ASP A 208 -43.02 41.18 -86.71
N THR A 209 -41.70 41.12 -86.53
CA THR A 209 -40.72 41.21 -87.61
C THR A 209 -40.83 40.08 -88.63
N LEU A 210 -41.14 38.83 -88.26
CA LEU A 210 -41.29 37.76 -89.25
C LEU A 210 -42.61 37.87 -90.02
N ALA A 211 -43.67 38.35 -89.37
CA ALA A 211 -44.95 38.66 -90.01
C ALA A 211 -44.84 39.93 -90.90
N GLU A 212 -44.20 41.00 -90.44
CA GLU A 212 -43.89 42.22 -91.19
C GLU A 212 -42.95 41.93 -92.38
N ILE A 213 -41.93 41.08 -92.21
CA ILE A 213 -41.05 40.65 -93.29
C ILE A 213 -41.85 39.83 -94.30
N ALA A 214 -42.69 38.88 -93.85
CA ALA A 214 -43.55 38.10 -94.74
C ALA A 214 -44.56 38.96 -95.51
N ASP A 215 -45.18 39.96 -94.87
CA ASP A 215 -46.17 40.83 -95.51
C ASP A 215 -45.52 41.90 -96.41
N ARG A 216 -44.30 42.36 -96.11
CA ARG A 216 -43.53 43.25 -97.00
C ARG A 216 -42.90 42.53 -98.19
N ILE A 217 -42.52 41.26 -98.03
CA ILE A 217 -42.11 40.42 -99.16
C ILE A 217 -43.30 40.16 -100.09
N LYS A 218 -44.50 39.88 -99.53
CA LYS A 218 -45.74 39.80 -100.32
C LYS A 218 -46.10 41.12 -101.02
N ALA A 219 -45.74 42.26 -100.44
CA ALA A 219 -45.91 43.59 -101.05
C ALA A 219 -44.83 43.96 -102.09
N GLY A 220 -43.90 43.03 -102.42
CA GLY A 220 -42.93 43.20 -103.51
C GLY A 220 -41.50 43.54 -103.08
N GLY A 221 -41.18 43.54 -101.77
CA GLY A 221 -39.80 43.69 -101.28
C GLY A 221 -38.98 42.40 -101.38
N SER A 222 -37.65 42.49 -101.50
CA SER A 222 -36.77 41.30 -101.40
C SER A 222 -36.42 41.00 -99.93
N LEU A 223 -36.44 39.71 -99.57
CA LEU A 223 -36.14 39.21 -98.23
C LEU A 223 -34.80 39.76 -97.70
N GLU A 224 -33.80 39.79 -98.57
CA GLU A 224 -32.44 40.25 -98.27
C GLU A 224 -32.38 41.73 -97.86
N SER A 225 -33.08 42.61 -98.56
CA SER A 225 -33.08 44.05 -98.28
C SER A 225 -33.78 44.38 -96.96
N GLU A 226 -34.86 43.67 -96.65
CA GLU A 226 -35.68 43.93 -95.47
C GLU A 226 -35.02 43.39 -94.18
N LEU A 227 -34.32 42.25 -94.28
CA LEU A 227 -33.45 41.73 -93.22
C LEU A 227 -32.31 42.70 -92.90
N LEU A 228 -31.63 43.22 -93.92
CA LEU A 228 -30.53 44.18 -93.74
C LEU A 228 -31.00 45.50 -93.10
N ARG A 229 -32.18 46.00 -93.47
CA ARG A 229 -32.78 47.23 -92.90
C ARG A 229 -33.08 47.08 -91.41
N LYS A 230 -33.70 45.98 -90.98
CA LYS A 230 -34.06 45.74 -89.57
C LYS A 230 -32.84 45.42 -88.70
N ILE A 231 -31.83 44.74 -89.26
CA ILE A 231 -30.54 44.52 -88.60
C ILE A 231 -29.80 45.85 -88.37
N ALA A 232 -29.83 46.75 -89.36
CA ALA A 232 -29.21 48.09 -89.25
C ALA A 232 -29.92 49.02 -88.24
N GLU A 233 -31.24 48.88 -88.05
CA GLU A 233 -32.02 49.70 -87.11
C GLU A 233 -31.89 49.28 -85.63
N LYS A 234 -31.47 48.04 -85.32
CA LYS A 234 -31.59 47.47 -83.96
C LYS A 234 -30.31 46.93 -83.33
N ALA A 235 -29.21 46.74 -84.06
CA ALA A 235 -27.98 46.19 -83.50
C ALA A 235 -26.80 47.17 -83.62
N SER A 236 -26.48 47.89 -82.54
CA SER A 236 -25.14 48.44 -82.36
C SER A 236 -24.18 47.26 -82.20
N ASN A 237 -23.41 46.97 -83.26
CA ASN A 237 -22.42 45.88 -83.29
C ASN A 237 -21.41 46.03 -82.13
N ALA A 238 -21.16 47.27 -81.69
CA ALA A 238 -20.30 47.57 -80.55
C ALA A 238 -20.86 46.99 -79.23
N ASP A 239 -22.17 47.08 -79.00
CA ASP A 239 -22.80 46.57 -77.77
C ASP A 239 -22.85 45.04 -77.76
N PHE A 240 -23.08 44.43 -78.93
CA PHE A 240 -23.04 42.98 -79.08
C PHE A 240 -21.65 42.41 -78.78
N GLN A 241 -20.58 43.02 -79.33
CA GLN A 241 -19.20 42.58 -79.06
C GLN A 241 -18.78 42.84 -77.61
N THR A 242 -19.24 43.94 -77.01
CA THR A 242 -19.00 44.24 -75.59
C THR A 242 -19.65 43.20 -74.69
N LEU A 243 -20.92 42.85 -74.96
CA LEU A 243 -21.64 41.85 -74.19
C LEU A 243 -21.04 40.45 -74.38
N LYS A 244 -20.70 40.08 -75.62
CA LYS A 244 -20.01 38.82 -75.92
C LYS A 244 -18.70 38.69 -75.14
N THR A 245 -17.89 39.74 -75.12
CA THR A 245 -16.62 39.74 -74.38
C THR A 245 -16.84 39.64 -72.87
N ARG A 246 -17.92 40.25 -72.32
CA ARG A 246 -18.27 40.11 -70.91
C ARG A 246 -18.77 38.70 -70.57
N VAL A 247 -19.60 38.11 -71.43
CA VAL A 247 -20.12 36.74 -71.27
C VAL A 247 -19.00 35.71 -71.38
N ASP A 248 -18.07 35.87 -72.33
CA ASP A 248 -16.90 35.00 -72.49
C ASP A 248 -15.95 35.09 -71.27
N ARG A 249 -15.92 36.23 -70.56
CA ARG A 249 -15.19 36.40 -69.28
C ARG A 249 -15.92 35.85 -68.06
N LEU A 250 -17.22 35.58 -68.15
CA LEU A 250 -18.03 35.00 -67.08
C LEU A 250 -18.07 33.47 -67.13
N GLY A 251 -17.47 32.84 -68.14
CA GLY A 251 -17.36 31.39 -68.24
C GLY A 251 -16.57 30.79 -67.05
N ILE A 252 -17.10 29.70 -66.49
CA ILE A 252 -16.52 28.89 -65.40
C ILE A 252 -15.04 28.53 -65.62
N SER A 253 -14.54 28.56 -66.85
CA SER A 253 -13.14 28.40 -67.21
C SER A 253 -12.21 29.43 -66.54
N ALA A 254 -12.66 30.65 -66.24
CA ALA A 254 -11.90 31.63 -65.45
C ALA A 254 -11.86 31.28 -63.94
N VAL A 255 -12.76 30.39 -63.50
CA VAL A 255 -12.85 29.81 -62.14
C VAL A 255 -12.31 28.37 -62.12
N SER A 256 -11.80 27.85 -63.24
CA SER A 256 -11.34 26.46 -63.41
C SER A 256 -10.18 26.07 -62.48
N GLY A 257 -9.43 27.06 -61.98
CA GLY A 257 -8.39 26.85 -60.98
C GLY A 257 -8.90 26.77 -59.54
N LEU A 258 -10.14 27.18 -59.26
CA LEU A 258 -10.66 27.26 -57.89
C LEU A 258 -10.92 25.86 -57.31
N VAL A 259 -11.45 24.93 -58.11
CA VAL A 259 -11.64 23.53 -57.68
C VAL A 259 -10.29 22.89 -57.36
N SER A 260 -9.28 23.08 -58.20
CA SER A 260 -7.91 22.62 -57.94
C SER A 260 -7.24 23.34 -56.77
N ALA A 261 -7.53 24.62 -56.56
CA ALA A 261 -6.99 25.41 -55.45
C ALA A 261 -7.65 25.10 -54.11
N LEU A 262 -8.92 24.66 -54.12
CA LEU A 262 -9.66 24.26 -52.92
C LEU A 262 -9.54 22.75 -52.62
N ALA A 263 -9.20 21.92 -53.60
CA ALA A 263 -8.96 20.49 -53.41
C ALA A 263 -7.83 20.27 -52.38
N GLY A 264 -8.14 19.56 -51.30
CA GLY A 264 -7.19 19.28 -50.21
C GLY A 264 -6.93 20.44 -49.24
N LYS A 265 -7.54 21.61 -49.44
CA LYS A 265 -7.48 22.73 -48.47
C LYS A 265 -8.53 22.64 -47.37
N ALA A 266 -9.52 21.77 -47.53
CA ALA A 266 -10.61 21.53 -46.59
C ALA A 266 -10.81 20.03 -46.34
N ASP A 267 -9.72 19.28 -46.12
CA ASP A 267 -9.86 17.91 -45.63
C ASP A 267 -10.56 17.96 -44.27
N ALA A 268 -11.59 17.12 -44.07
CA ALA A 268 -12.38 17.05 -42.83
C ALA A 268 -11.52 16.77 -41.58
N SER A 269 -10.28 16.31 -41.79
CA SER A 269 -9.23 16.21 -40.77
C SER A 269 -7.86 16.47 -41.41
N HIS A 270 -7.03 17.28 -40.75
CA HIS A 270 -5.61 17.43 -41.07
C HIS A 270 -4.77 17.28 -39.80
N ARG A 271 -3.44 17.25 -39.94
CA ARG A 271 -2.50 17.11 -38.81
C ARG A 271 -1.69 18.37 -38.60
N HIS A 272 -1.45 18.69 -37.34
CA HIS A 272 -0.48 19.68 -36.89
C HIS A 272 0.69 18.97 -36.23
N SER A 273 1.90 19.47 -36.46
CA SER A 273 3.03 19.18 -35.60
C SER A 273 2.87 19.94 -34.28
N ALA A 274 3.49 19.46 -33.19
CA ALA A 274 3.44 20.16 -31.91
C ALA A 274 4.03 21.59 -31.98
N SER A 275 4.95 21.83 -32.93
CA SER A 275 5.49 23.16 -33.26
C SER A 275 4.44 24.14 -33.79
N ASP A 276 3.38 23.64 -34.42
CA ASP A 276 2.34 24.47 -35.05
C ASP A 276 1.37 25.02 -33.99
N LEU A 277 1.38 24.44 -32.79
CA LEU A 277 0.61 24.89 -31.62
C LEU A 277 1.37 25.99 -30.87
N THR A 278 1.60 27.12 -31.54
CA THR A 278 2.41 28.24 -31.02
C THR A 278 1.87 28.83 -29.72
N GLU A 279 0.55 28.79 -29.55
CA GLU A 279 -0.14 29.26 -28.34
C GLU A 279 -0.23 28.19 -27.25
N ALA A 280 0.16 26.93 -27.45
CA ALA A 280 0.21 26.00 -26.31
C ALA A 280 1.28 26.46 -25.30
N THR A 281 1.02 26.38 -23.99
CA THR A 281 1.94 26.87 -22.94
C THR A 281 1.97 25.93 -21.73
N PRO A 282 3.09 25.84 -20.97
CA PRO A 282 3.15 25.05 -19.74
C PRO A 282 2.36 25.62 -18.58
N ASN A 283 1.93 26.87 -18.68
CA ASN A 283 1.04 27.48 -17.70
C ASN A 283 -0.41 27.13 -18.03
N VAL A 284 -1.16 26.61 -17.07
CA VAL A 284 -2.59 26.41 -17.28
C VAL A 284 -3.28 27.77 -17.32
N ILE A 285 -3.63 28.25 -18.51
CA ILE A 285 -4.40 29.47 -18.74
C ILE A 285 -5.69 29.16 -19.50
N HIS A 286 -6.71 29.98 -19.28
CA HIS A 286 -8.06 29.73 -19.79
C HIS A 286 -8.08 29.68 -21.33
N ASN A 287 -8.85 28.75 -21.90
CA ASN A 287 -9.01 28.52 -23.35
C ASN A 287 -7.76 28.11 -24.14
N TRP A 288 -6.65 27.76 -23.48
CA TRP A 288 -5.41 27.36 -24.17
C TRP A 288 -5.07 25.90 -23.89
N LEU A 289 -4.45 25.24 -24.87
CA LEU A 289 -3.93 23.90 -24.71
C LEU A 289 -2.66 23.93 -23.83
N VAL A 290 -2.56 23.00 -22.87
CA VAL A 290 -1.38 22.89 -22.01
C VAL A 290 -0.30 22.06 -22.71
N LYS A 291 0.92 22.61 -22.89
CA LYS A 291 2.10 21.86 -23.32
C LYS A 291 3.05 21.64 -22.15
N ARG A 292 3.86 20.57 -22.18
CA ARG A 292 4.90 20.39 -21.16
C ARG A 292 6.08 21.31 -21.43
N ASP A 293 6.77 21.74 -20.38
CA ASP A 293 8.06 22.44 -20.50
C ASP A 293 9.17 21.50 -20.99
N ALA A 294 10.38 22.02 -21.19
CA ALA A 294 11.54 21.24 -21.63
C ALA A 294 11.94 20.11 -20.65
N ALA A 295 11.49 20.18 -19.40
CA ALA A 295 11.70 19.15 -18.38
C ALA A 295 10.49 18.18 -18.27
N GLY A 296 9.50 18.29 -19.17
CA GLY A 296 8.32 17.43 -19.17
C GLY A 296 7.25 17.79 -18.14
N ARG A 297 7.29 18.99 -17.55
CA ARG A 297 6.38 19.41 -16.46
C ARG A 297 5.26 20.32 -16.99
N ALA A 298 4.13 20.32 -16.28
CA ALA A 298 3.08 21.32 -16.42
C ALA A 298 3.02 22.18 -15.15
N GLN A 299 2.88 23.49 -15.31
CA GLN A 299 2.81 24.44 -14.20
C GLN A 299 1.35 24.77 -13.91
N VAL A 300 0.86 24.25 -12.79
CA VAL A 300 -0.52 24.41 -12.33
C VAL A 300 -0.53 25.27 -11.07
N ALA A 301 -1.37 26.31 -11.04
CA ALA A 301 -1.56 27.13 -9.85
C ALA A 301 -2.17 26.31 -8.70
N ALA A 302 -2.16 26.86 -7.48
CA ALA A 302 -2.83 26.20 -6.36
C ALA A 302 -4.36 26.19 -6.61
N PRO A 303 -5.04 25.06 -6.36
CA PRO A 303 -6.51 24.98 -6.41
C PRO A 303 -7.20 26.07 -5.62
N ALA A 304 -8.22 26.69 -6.21
CA ALA A 304 -9.18 27.55 -5.51
C ALA A 304 -10.48 26.79 -5.19
N GLY A 305 -10.87 25.83 -6.04
CA GLY A 305 -12.04 24.98 -5.89
C GLY A 305 -11.70 23.49 -5.77
N SER A 306 -12.69 22.70 -5.36
CA SER A 306 -12.55 21.23 -5.19
C SER A 306 -12.43 20.47 -6.51
N THR A 307 -12.79 21.09 -7.64
CA THR A 307 -12.72 20.51 -8.98
C THR A 307 -11.44 20.88 -9.73
N ASP A 308 -10.56 21.69 -9.13
CA ASP A 308 -9.33 22.15 -9.77
C ASP A 308 -8.24 21.07 -9.73
N ILE A 309 -7.31 21.14 -10.68
CA ILE A 309 -6.12 20.28 -10.68
C ILE A 309 -5.19 20.70 -9.53
N ALA A 310 -4.91 19.77 -8.62
CA ALA A 310 -3.99 20.02 -7.51
C ALA A 310 -2.52 19.95 -7.95
N ASN A 311 -1.73 20.96 -7.60
CA ASN A 311 -0.28 20.90 -7.73
C ASN A 311 0.38 20.21 -6.52
N LYS A 312 1.61 19.71 -6.69
CA LYS A 312 2.32 18.96 -5.65
C LYS A 312 2.54 19.76 -4.37
N GLY A 313 2.92 21.04 -4.49
CA GLY A 313 3.13 21.91 -3.33
C GLY A 313 1.86 22.11 -2.50
N TYR A 314 0.70 22.24 -3.16
CA TYR A 314 -0.59 22.31 -2.50
C TYR A 314 -0.93 21.01 -1.75
N VAL A 315 -0.72 19.86 -2.39
CA VAL A 315 -0.96 18.55 -1.76
C VAL A 315 -0.05 18.35 -0.54
N ASP A 316 1.24 18.69 -0.67
CA ASP A 316 2.21 18.60 0.42
C ASP A 316 1.85 19.51 1.58
N ALA A 317 1.45 20.76 1.28
CA ALA A 317 0.96 21.68 2.28
C ALA A 317 -0.25 21.08 3.01
N LYS A 318 -1.26 20.57 2.29
CA LYS A 318 -2.46 19.93 2.87
C LYS A 318 -2.14 18.69 3.70
N HIS A 319 -1.15 17.89 3.30
CA HIS A 319 -0.65 16.77 4.09
C HIS A 319 0.03 17.22 5.40
N MET A 320 0.54 18.46 5.45
CA MET A 320 1.22 19.04 6.62
C MET A 320 0.32 19.91 7.53
N VAL A 321 -0.95 20.21 7.16
CA VAL A 321 -1.73 21.30 7.79
C VAL A 321 -2.16 21.05 9.24
N LEU A 322 -2.33 19.82 9.71
CA LEU A 322 -2.66 19.60 11.11
C LEU A 322 -1.37 19.37 11.91
N GLY A 323 -0.73 20.50 12.23
CA GLY A 323 0.51 20.59 13.01
C GLY A 323 0.46 19.80 14.33
N PRO A 324 1.58 19.65 15.05
CA PRO A 324 1.57 18.87 16.28
C PRO A 324 0.56 19.47 17.28
N ALA A 325 -0.44 18.69 17.67
CA ALA A 325 -1.30 19.02 18.81
C ALA A 325 -0.70 18.37 20.05
N SER A 326 -0.61 19.11 21.15
CA SER A 326 -0.22 18.52 22.44
C SER A 326 -1.48 18.02 23.14
N GLY A 327 -1.45 16.76 23.58
CA GLY A 327 -2.44 16.24 24.53
C GLY A 327 -2.02 16.48 25.98
N GLY A 328 -0.95 17.26 26.21
CA GLY A 328 -0.31 17.42 27.52
C GLY A 328 1.18 17.13 27.57
N SER A 329 1.72 17.11 28.79
CA SER A 329 3.12 16.73 29.06
C SER A 329 3.40 15.29 28.60
N GLY A 330 4.35 15.14 27.67
CA GLY A 330 4.76 13.85 27.12
C GLY A 330 3.80 13.24 26.09
N VAL A 331 2.77 13.96 25.61
CA VAL A 331 1.83 13.47 24.59
C VAL A 331 1.75 14.44 23.42
N THR A 332 2.04 13.94 22.22
CA THR A 332 1.94 14.69 20.95
C THR A 332 1.12 13.94 19.92
N ALA A 333 0.31 14.66 19.15
CA ALA A 333 -0.55 14.11 18.12
C ALA A 333 -0.28 14.79 16.77
N ARG A 334 -0.29 14.02 15.69
CA ARG A 334 -0.22 14.50 14.31
C ARG A 334 -1.36 13.92 13.51
N LYS A 335 -1.93 14.68 12.59
CA LYS A 335 -3.08 14.23 11.79
C LYS A 335 -2.82 14.41 10.29
N THR A 336 -3.18 13.39 9.52
CA THR A 336 -3.16 13.38 8.06
C THR A 336 -4.51 12.88 7.56
N GLY A 337 -5.28 13.73 6.90
CA GLY A 337 -6.66 13.40 6.57
C GLY A 337 -7.42 13.08 7.86
N ARG A 338 -8.08 11.92 7.95
CA ARG A 338 -8.74 11.44 9.18
C ARG A 338 -7.86 10.55 10.06
N LEU A 339 -6.61 10.31 9.67
CA LEU A 339 -5.69 9.44 10.42
C LEU A 339 -4.93 10.28 11.45
N VAL A 340 -5.05 9.94 12.73
CA VAL A 340 -4.31 10.61 13.81
C VAL A 340 -3.28 9.63 14.37
N MET A 341 -2.03 10.07 14.47
CA MET A 341 -0.95 9.36 15.15
C MET A 341 -0.65 10.09 16.46
N VAL A 342 -0.76 9.38 17.58
CA VAL A 342 -0.40 9.89 18.90
C VAL A 342 0.87 9.20 19.37
N ARG A 343 1.86 10.00 19.74
CA ARG A 343 3.10 9.59 20.37
C ARG A 343 3.08 9.98 21.84
N VAL A 344 3.30 8.99 22.70
CA VAL A 344 3.55 9.17 24.13
C VAL A 344 5.04 8.98 24.36
N GLU A 345 5.67 9.96 24.98
CA GLU A 345 7.11 10.00 25.23
C GLU A 345 7.38 10.56 26.63
N GLY A 346 7.77 9.69 27.56
CA GLY A 346 8.12 10.10 28.91
C GLY A 346 6.94 10.56 29.77
N ALA A 347 5.70 10.25 29.38
CA ALA A 347 4.52 10.70 30.12
C ALA A 347 4.34 9.89 31.42
N THR A 348 4.17 10.58 32.54
CA THR A 348 3.87 9.99 33.86
C THR A 348 2.41 9.55 33.98
N ALA A 349 1.97 9.00 35.11
CA ALA A 349 0.55 8.67 35.30
C ALA A 349 -0.34 9.94 35.38
N GLY A 350 -1.64 9.79 35.12
CA GLY A 350 -2.67 10.82 35.27
C GLY A 350 -3.21 11.41 33.97
N ASN A 351 -4.12 12.39 34.11
CA ASN A 351 -4.68 13.17 33.01
C ASN A 351 -3.58 14.01 32.35
N LYS A 352 -3.47 13.92 31.02
CA LYS A 352 -2.51 14.71 30.25
C LYS A 352 -3.14 15.97 29.66
N GLY A 353 -4.44 15.96 29.43
CA GLY A 353 -5.16 17.06 28.83
C GLY A 353 -6.13 16.54 27.78
N THR A 354 -6.59 17.45 26.93
CA THR A 354 -7.63 17.16 25.94
C THR A 354 -7.12 17.53 24.56
N LEU A 355 -7.17 16.56 23.64
CA LEU A 355 -6.87 16.79 22.24
C LEU A 355 -7.90 17.73 21.59
N PRO A 356 -7.49 18.63 20.67
CA PRO A 356 -8.39 19.53 19.98
C PRO A 356 -9.47 18.78 19.18
N ALA A 357 -10.60 19.43 18.90
CA ALA A 357 -11.74 18.83 18.21
C ALA A 357 -11.38 18.07 16.91
N GLY A 358 -10.40 18.57 16.14
CA GLY A 358 -9.92 17.89 14.94
C GLY A 358 -9.18 16.57 15.16
N TYR A 359 -8.75 16.25 16.38
CA TYR A 359 -7.90 15.08 16.70
C TYR A 359 -8.65 14.02 17.49
N ARG A 360 -9.94 14.23 17.78
CA ARG A 360 -10.71 13.33 18.65
C ARG A 360 -11.06 12.04 17.93
N PRO A 361 -10.92 10.87 18.59
CA PRO A 361 -11.23 9.60 17.94
C PRO A 361 -12.75 9.39 17.86
N ILE A 362 -13.20 8.63 16.86
CA ILE A 362 -14.63 8.24 16.69
C ILE A 362 -15.11 7.36 17.86
N SER A 363 -14.21 6.56 18.43
CA SER A 363 -14.44 5.68 19.57
C SER A 363 -13.26 5.78 20.53
N THR A 364 -13.46 5.48 21.81
CA THR A 364 -12.34 5.43 22.77
C THR A 364 -11.20 4.54 22.26
N VAL A 365 -9.98 5.03 22.37
CA VAL A 365 -8.76 4.34 21.93
C VAL A 365 -7.93 3.97 23.13
N ASP A 366 -7.67 2.68 23.29
CA ASP A 366 -6.85 2.13 24.35
C ASP A 366 -5.63 1.43 23.74
N PHE A 367 -4.44 1.75 24.24
CA PHE A 367 -3.22 1.12 23.75
C PHE A 367 -2.17 0.97 24.83
N PHE A 368 -1.33 -0.06 24.68
CA PHE A 368 -0.25 -0.35 25.61
C PHE A 368 0.92 0.62 25.43
N LEU A 369 1.51 0.98 26.56
CA LEU A 369 2.74 1.74 26.65
C LEU A 369 3.83 0.84 27.23
N THR A 370 5.03 0.97 26.66
CA THR A 370 6.23 0.42 27.28
C THR A 370 6.68 1.32 28.43
N ASN A 371 7.22 0.71 29.49
CA ASN A 371 7.81 1.41 30.63
C ASN A 371 9.26 0.92 30.79
N PRO A 372 10.28 1.72 30.40
CA PRO A 372 11.67 1.29 30.47
C PRO A 372 12.15 1.06 31.91
N ASN A 373 11.53 1.73 32.90
CA ASN A 373 11.89 1.61 34.31
C ASN A 373 11.30 0.35 34.98
N SER A 374 10.30 -0.29 34.36
CA SER A 374 9.64 -1.48 34.91
C SER A 374 9.02 -2.31 33.79
N ARG A 375 9.84 -3.07 33.06
CA ARG A 375 9.42 -3.81 31.85
C ARG A 375 8.34 -4.86 32.09
N SER A 376 8.25 -5.42 33.30
CA SER A 376 7.22 -6.40 33.68
C SER A 376 5.85 -5.76 33.99
N TYR A 377 5.80 -4.43 34.06
CA TYR A 377 4.60 -3.66 34.40
C TYR A 377 4.31 -2.65 33.28
N PRO A 378 3.59 -3.06 32.21
CA PRO A 378 3.26 -2.16 31.12
C PRO A 378 2.37 -1.02 31.60
N GLY A 379 2.46 0.10 30.90
CA GLY A 379 1.48 1.18 30.98
C GLY A 379 0.38 1.01 29.94
N TRP A 380 -0.62 1.85 30.03
CA TRP A 380 -1.61 2.05 28.98
C TRP A 380 -1.99 3.52 28.87
N CYS A 381 -2.47 3.89 27.70
CA CYS A 381 -3.01 5.20 27.43
C CYS A 381 -4.43 5.05 26.90
N ASN A 382 -5.34 5.83 27.47
CA ASN A 382 -6.73 5.91 27.03
C ASN A 382 -6.94 7.30 26.41
N ILE A 383 -7.49 7.34 25.20
CA ILE A 383 -7.93 8.57 24.55
C ILE A 383 -9.44 8.46 24.36
N LEU A 384 -10.20 9.21 25.15
CA LEU A 384 -11.65 9.22 25.11
C LEU A 384 -12.16 9.97 23.88
N THR A 385 -13.44 9.76 23.54
CA THR A 385 -14.09 10.43 22.38
C THR A 385 -14.18 11.95 22.52
N ASP A 386 -14.13 12.49 23.75
CA ASP A 386 -14.04 13.93 23.99
C ASP A 386 -12.62 14.50 23.80
N GLY A 387 -11.65 13.63 23.48
CA GLY A 387 -10.24 13.93 23.31
C GLY A 387 -9.41 13.86 24.59
N THR A 388 -10.00 13.57 25.75
CA THR A 388 -9.27 13.51 27.02
C THR A 388 -8.30 12.33 27.03
N VAL A 389 -7.05 12.59 27.42
CA VAL A 389 -5.96 11.62 27.41
C VAL A 389 -5.55 11.26 28.84
N PHE A 390 -5.57 9.96 29.14
CA PHE A 390 -5.09 9.42 30.42
C PHE A 390 -3.93 8.45 30.19
N VAL A 391 -2.90 8.56 31.02
CA VAL A 391 -1.79 7.60 31.06
C VAL A 391 -1.78 6.93 32.42
N ASN A 392 -1.66 5.60 32.46
CA ASN A 392 -1.64 4.81 33.69
C ASN A 392 -0.65 3.66 33.58
N PHE A 393 -0.28 3.09 34.73
CA PHE A 393 0.65 1.96 34.82
C PHE A 393 0.09 0.85 35.71
N SER A 394 0.46 -0.39 35.40
CA SER A 394 0.01 -1.57 36.15
C SER A 394 0.63 -1.68 37.54
N ASN A 395 1.67 -0.89 37.84
CA ASN A 395 2.23 -0.74 39.18
C ASN A 395 2.16 0.71 39.66
N SER A 396 2.04 0.88 40.98
CA SER A 396 1.98 2.17 41.67
C SER A 396 3.35 2.64 42.22
N SER A 397 4.41 1.84 42.03
CA SER A 397 5.73 2.07 42.61
C SER A 397 6.71 2.67 41.59
N GLY A 398 7.05 3.96 41.75
CA GLY A 398 8.19 4.62 41.10
C GLY A 398 7.85 5.72 40.07
N SER A 399 8.89 6.36 39.55
CA SER A 399 8.82 7.37 38.47
C SER A 399 8.57 6.69 37.12
N ASN A 400 7.39 6.09 36.96
CA ASN A 400 6.99 5.43 35.73
C ASN A 400 6.80 6.43 34.58
N SER A 401 7.36 6.09 33.42
CA SER A 401 7.29 6.91 32.22
C SER A 401 6.89 6.03 31.04
N GLY A 402 5.85 6.47 30.33
CA GLY A 402 5.23 5.71 29.25
C GLY A 402 5.80 6.08 27.90
N TYR A 403 6.04 5.08 27.06
CA TYR A 403 6.49 5.25 25.68
C TYR A 403 5.68 4.36 24.76
N GLY A 404 5.07 4.96 23.74
CA GLY A 404 4.24 4.23 22.80
C GLY A 404 3.70 5.11 21.71
N VAL A 405 3.18 4.47 20.67
CA VAL A 405 2.56 5.13 19.54
C VAL A 405 1.28 4.38 19.21
N VAL A 406 0.22 5.13 18.93
CA VAL A 406 -1.03 4.59 18.39
C VAL A 406 -1.45 5.41 17.20
N THR A 407 -2.20 4.76 16.31
CA THR A 407 -2.87 5.42 15.20
C THR A 407 -4.37 5.11 15.26
N TYR A 408 -5.22 6.10 15.05
CA TYR A 408 -6.68 5.94 15.01
C TYR A 408 -7.33 6.87 13.98
N ILE A 409 -8.64 6.70 13.78
CA ILE A 409 -9.44 7.55 12.88
C ILE A 409 -10.16 8.63 13.68
N SER A 410 -10.01 9.90 13.26
CA SER A 410 -10.72 11.04 13.84
C SER A 410 -12.16 11.16 13.37
N ASP A 411 -12.98 11.78 14.21
CA ASP A 411 -14.37 12.14 13.93
C ASP A 411 -14.54 13.10 12.74
N SER A 412 -13.49 13.87 12.44
CA SER A 412 -13.43 14.93 11.44
C SER A 412 -12.31 14.74 10.43
#